data_AF-A0A951KLW8-F1
#
_entry.id   AF-A0A951KLW8-F1
#
_cell.length_a   1.000
_cell.length_b   1.000
_cell.length_c   1.000
_cell.angle_alpha   90.00
_cell.angle_beta   90.00
_cell.angle_gamma   90.00
#
_symmetry.space_group_name_H-M   'P 1'
#
loop_
_entity.id
_entity.type
_entity.pdbx_description
1 polymer ?
#
loop_
_entity_poly.entity_id
_entity_poly.type
_entity_poly.pdbx_seq_one_letter_code
_entity_poly.pdbx_strand_id
1 'polypeptide(L)'
;MFHTIVVALHVIGAIGALITGSLALVFPNGTRTHRMLGKLYLVMWATLAICGFIIGWGRPGISAFEVATVFGVLSTVYAYAMVLFRKRIGRSWLQRHYGWMLGSMAALVVATVNQILPRLGLEYPIWVFILMAVSPTFILPFFQRRLDRRYGFAKVAAPRKEPVEQTA
;
A
#
# COMPACT_ATOMS: atom_id res chain seq x y z
N MET A 1 24.78 -10.23 -17.81
CA MET A 1 23.47 -10.64 -18.35
C MET A 1 22.44 -10.93 -17.24
N PHE A 2 22.72 -11.85 -16.31
CA PHE A 2 21.79 -12.20 -15.21
C PHE A 2 21.31 -10.99 -14.40
N HIS A 3 22.22 -10.16 -13.88
CA HIS A 3 21.86 -8.97 -13.10
C HIS A 3 20.92 -8.01 -13.85
N THR A 4 21.17 -7.76 -15.14
CA THR A 4 20.33 -6.89 -15.98
C THR A 4 18.91 -7.43 -16.12
N ILE A 5 18.76 -8.75 -16.28
CA ILE A 5 17.44 -9.40 -16.36
C ILE A 5 16.69 -9.26 -15.03
N VAL A 6 17.36 -9.51 -13.89
CA VAL A 6 16.75 -9.36 -12.56
C VAL A 6 16.29 -7.93 -12.32
N VAL A 7 17.10 -6.93 -12.68
CA VAL A 7 16.72 -5.51 -12.58
C VAL A 7 15.53 -5.19 -13.47
N ALA A 8 15.51 -5.67 -14.72
CA ALA A 8 14.38 -5.44 -15.63
C ALA A 8 13.08 -6.04 -15.07
N LEU A 9 13.13 -7.28 -14.57
CA LEU A 9 11.98 -7.93 -13.94
C LEU A 9 11.53 -7.20 -12.67
N HIS A 10 12.46 -6.71 -11.86
CA HIS A 10 12.15 -5.89 -10.69
C HIS A 10 11.37 -4.63 -11.07
N VAL A 11 11.83 -3.90 -12.10
CA VAL A 11 11.19 -2.67 -12.57
C VAL A 11 9.81 -2.95 -13.17
N ILE A 12 9.67 -4.00 -13.99
CA ILE A 12 8.37 -4.43 -14.53
C ILE A 12 7.40 -4.79 -13.39
N GLY A 13 7.88 -5.54 -12.40
CA GLY A 13 7.11 -5.87 -11.19
C GLY A 13 6.67 -4.61 -10.42
N ALA A 14 7.57 -3.62 -10.26
CA ALA A 14 7.26 -2.36 -9.59
C ALA A 14 6.14 -1.59 -10.28
N ILE A 15 6.28 -1.38 -11.60
CA ILE A 15 5.31 -0.66 -12.42
C ILE A 15 3.98 -1.42 -12.44
N GLY A 16 4.03 -2.73 -12.65
CA GLY A 16 2.85 -3.59 -12.63
C GLY A 16 2.11 -3.52 -11.30
N ALA A 17 2.83 -3.57 -10.17
CA ALA A 17 2.24 -3.45 -8.83
C ALA A 17 1.62 -2.06 -8.60
N LEU A 18 2.30 -0.98 -8.99
CA LEU A 18 1.76 0.38 -8.85
C LEU A 18 0.44 0.54 -9.63
N ILE A 19 0.42 0.14 -10.89
CA ILE A 19 -0.76 0.26 -11.75
C ILE A 19 -1.89 -0.61 -11.20
N THR A 20 -1.64 -1.90 -10.98
CA THR A 20 -2.69 -2.86 -10.62
C THR A 20 -3.24 -2.63 -9.22
N GLY A 21 -2.39 -2.26 -8.25
CA GLY A 21 -2.84 -1.91 -6.91
C GLY A 21 -3.65 -0.61 -6.90
N SER A 22 -3.26 0.39 -7.71
CA SER A 22 -3.99 1.65 -7.81
C SER A 22 -5.37 1.43 -8.41
N LEU A 23 -5.44 0.64 -9.49
CA LEU A 23 -6.71 0.24 -10.09
C LEU A 23 -7.55 -0.60 -9.12
N ALA A 24 -6.96 -1.52 -8.36
CA ALA A 24 -7.68 -2.33 -7.38
C ALA A 24 -8.37 -1.48 -6.29
N LEU A 25 -7.80 -0.33 -5.91
CA LEU A 25 -8.43 0.62 -4.98
C LEU A 25 -9.64 1.36 -5.60
N VAL A 26 -9.62 1.57 -6.91
CA VAL A 26 -10.74 2.20 -7.65
C VAL A 26 -11.93 1.25 -7.73
N PHE A 27 -11.72 -0.03 -8.06
CA PHE A 27 -12.82 -0.98 -8.22
C PHE A 27 -13.38 -1.48 -6.87
N PRO A 28 -14.71 -1.66 -6.73
CA PRO A 28 -15.29 -2.14 -5.49
C PRO A 28 -14.81 -3.56 -5.16
N ASN A 29 -14.48 -3.80 -3.89
CA ASN A 29 -14.16 -5.12 -3.39
C ASN A 29 -15.33 -6.09 -3.64
N GLY A 30 -15.01 -7.32 -4.03
CA GLY A 30 -16.00 -8.33 -4.40
C GLY A 30 -16.41 -8.32 -5.88
N THR A 31 -16.00 -7.33 -6.67
CA THR A 31 -16.15 -7.38 -8.14
C THR A 31 -15.16 -8.35 -8.78
N ARG A 32 -15.47 -8.88 -9.97
CA ARG A 32 -14.55 -9.72 -10.75
C ARG A 32 -13.25 -8.96 -11.07
N THR A 33 -13.38 -7.68 -11.42
CA THR A 33 -12.25 -6.79 -11.76
C THR A 33 -11.33 -6.58 -10.58
N HIS A 34 -11.86 -6.24 -9.39
CA HIS A 34 -11.04 -6.11 -8.17
C HIS A 34 -10.29 -7.41 -7.84
N ARG A 35 -10.96 -8.56 -7.93
CA ARG A 35 -10.31 -9.87 -7.69
C ARG A 35 -9.18 -10.15 -8.68
N MET A 36 -9.38 -9.86 -9.96
CA MET A 36 -8.37 -10.06 -10.99
C MET A 36 -7.15 -9.14 -10.75
N LEU A 37 -7.40 -7.84 -10.54
CA LEU A 37 -6.36 -6.86 -10.27
C LEU A 37 -5.61 -7.17 -8.97
N GLY A 38 -6.31 -7.60 -7.92
CA GLY A 38 -5.69 -8.02 -6.66
C GLY A 38 -4.77 -9.23 -6.82
N LYS A 39 -5.16 -10.24 -7.62
CA LYS A 39 -4.27 -11.37 -7.95
C LYS A 39 -3.05 -10.92 -8.75
N LEU A 40 -3.24 -10.06 -9.75
CA LEU A 40 -2.14 -9.55 -10.55
C LEU A 40 -1.19 -8.70 -9.68
N TYR A 41 -1.73 -7.87 -8.80
CA TYR A 41 -0.96 -7.09 -7.82
C TYR A 41 -0.09 -7.99 -6.93
N LEU A 42 -0.64 -9.12 -6.44
CA LEU A 42 0.13 -10.09 -5.64
C LEU A 42 1.29 -10.70 -6.43
N VAL A 43 1.04 -11.09 -7.69
CA VAL A 43 2.09 -11.63 -8.57
C VAL A 43 3.18 -10.58 -8.82
N MET A 44 2.79 -9.35 -9.14
CA MET A 44 3.73 -8.25 -9.39
C MET A 44 4.55 -7.90 -8.15
N TRP A 45 3.94 -7.91 -6.95
CA TRP A 45 4.64 -7.77 -5.67
C TRP A 45 5.63 -8.88 -5.41
N ALA A 46 5.25 -10.15 -5.68
CA ALA A 46 6.15 -11.27 -5.51
C ALA A 46 7.36 -11.15 -6.44
N THR A 47 7.14 -10.85 -7.73
CA THR A 47 8.22 -10.61 -8.69
C THR A 47 9.13 -9.47 -8.24
N LEU A 48 8.56 -8.32 -7.88
CA LEU A 48 9.28 -7.16 -7.35
C LEU A 48 10.16 -7.54 -6.16
N ALA A 49 9.58 -8.18 -5.15
CA ALA A 49 10.24 -8.48 -3.88
C ALA A 49 11.36 -9.51 -4.06
N ILE A 50 11.11 -10.61 -4.79
CA ILE A 50 12.12 -11.63 -5.06
C ILE A 50 13.32 -11.01 -5.79
N CYS A 51 13.08 -10.25 -6.86
CA CYS A 51 14.16 -9.58 -7.57
C CYS A 51 14.86 -8.55 -6.68
N GLY A 52 14.12 -7.82 -5.85
CA GLY A 52 14.66 -6.84 -4.91
C GLY A 52 15.62 -7.47 -3.89
N PHE A 53 15.26 -8.61 -3.32
CA PHE A 53 16.14 -9.35 -2.41
C PHE A 53 17.37 -9.93 -3.11
N ILE A 54 17.23 -10.44 -4.34
CA ILE A 54 18.38 -10.91 -5.14
C ILE A 54 19.36 -9.75 -5.40
N ILE A 55 18.86 -8.55 -5.74
CA ILE A 55 19.70 -7.35 -5.94
C ILE A 55 20.31 -6.85 -4.61
N GLY A 56 19.61 -7.05 -3.48
CA GLY A 56 20.08 -6.70 -2.14
C GLY A 56 21.20 -7.59 -1.62
N TRP A 57 21.13 -8.89 -1.90
CA TRP A 57 21.96 -9.94 -1.29
C TRP A 57 23.47 -9.69 -1.30
N GLY A 58 24.01 -9.04 -2.34
CA GLY A 58 25.44 -8.77 -2.47
C GLY A 58 25.94 -7.51 -1.73
N ARG A 59 25.06 -6.75 -1.08
CA ARG A 59 25.42 -5.46 -0.44
C ARG A 59 25.67 -5.63 1.06
N PRO A 60 26.72 -4.99 1.62
CA PRO A 60 26.91 -4.97 3.05
C PRO A 60 25.86 -4.04 3.71
N GLY A 61 25.06 -4.59 4.61
CA GLY A 61 24.08 -3.86 5.43
C GLY A 61 22.65 -3.86 4.88
N ILE A 62 21.73 -3.28 5.66
CA ILE A 62 20.30 -3.19 5.32
C ILE A 62 20.01 -1.79 4.79
N SER A 63 19.53 -1.72 3.56
CA SER A 63 19.12 -0.49 2.91
C SER A 63 17.66 -0.12 3.22
N ALA A 64 17.35 1.18 3.15
CA ALA A 64 15.98 1.70 3.20
C ALA A 64 15.02 0.98 2.23
N PHE A 65 15.53 0.58 1.06
CA PHE A 65 14.81 -0.18 0.06
C PHE A 65 14.39 -1.58 0.54
N GLU A 66 15.26 -2.30 1.26
CA GLU A 66 14.93 -3.62 1.81
C GLU A 66 13.91 -3.52 2.92
N VAL A 67 14.03 -2.51 3.80
CA VAL A 67 13.05 -2.25 4.85
C VAL A 67 11.66 -1.98 4.24
N ALA A 68 11.59 -1.11 3.23
CA ALA A 68 10.33 -0.82 2.53
C ALA A 68 9.77 -2.05 1.81
N THR A 69 10.64 -2.85 1.19
CA THR A 69 10.26 -4.12 0.53
C THR A 69 9.67 -5.11 1.53
N VAL A 70 10.33 -5.34 2.67
CA VAL A 70 9.86 -6.25 3.72
C VAL A 70 8.51 -5.78 4.27
N PHE A 71 8.39 -4.51 4.63
CA PHE A 71 7.14 -3.96 5.14
C PHE A 71 6.00 -4.07 4.10
N GLY A 72 6.30 -3.81 2.83
CA GLY A 72 5.35 -3.94 1.73
C GLY A 72 4.90 -5.39 1.49
N VAL A 73 5.83 -6.34 1.53
CA VAL A 73 5.54 -7.78 1.45
C VAL A 73 4.66 -8.22 2.61
N LEU A 74 5.03 -7.88 3.85
CA LEU A 74 4.24 -8.21 5.04
C LEU A 74 2.84 -7.63 4.94
N SER A 75 2.73 -6.34 4.59
CA SER A 75 1.43 -5.68 4.40
C SER A 75 0.58 -6.38 3.33
N THR A 76 1.19 -6.78 2.21
CA THR A 76 0.51 -7.50 1.13
C THR A 76 0.02 -8.87 1.57
N VAL A 77 0.87 -9.62 2.29
CA VAL A 77 0.53 -10.92 2.87
C VAL A 77 -0.61 -10.78 3.88
N TYR A 78 -0.55 -9.81 4.78
CA TYR A 78 -1.63 -9.54 5.73
C TYR A 78 -2.92 -9.13 5.04
N ALA A 79 -2.86 -8.29 4.01
CA ALA A 79 -4.03 -7.92 3.22
C ALA A 79 -4.70 -9.17 2.63
N TYR A 80 -3.94 -10.08 2.04
CA TYR A 80 -4.47 -11.33 1.50
C TYR A 80 -4.97 -12.29 2.60
N ALA A 81 -4.27 -12.37 3.73
CA ALA A 81 -4.68 -13.17 4.88
C ALA A 81 -6.05 -12.72 5.41
N MET A 82 -6.36 -11.42 5.41
CA MET A 82 -7.69 -10.93 5.81
C MET A 82 -8.81 -11.49 4.91
N VAL A 83 -8.53 -11.73 3.62
CA VAL A 83 -9.48 -12.35 2.68
C VAL A 83 -9.65 -13.84 2.98
N LEU A 84 -8.54 -14.55 3.20
CA LEU A 84 -8.57 -16.00 3.50
C LEU A 84 -9.32 -16.28 4.81
N PHE A 85 -9.05 -15.50 5.85
CA PHE A 85 -9.65 -15.67 7.18
C PHE A 85 -10.90 -14.82 7.41
N ARG A 86 -11.54 -14.31 6.34
CA ARG A 86 -12.69 -13.41 6.42
C ARG A 86 -13.84 -13.91 7.29
N LYS A 87 -14.08 -15.23 7.28
CA LYS A 87 -15.14 -15.87 8.10
C LYS A 87 -14.84 -15.76 9.60
N ARG A 88 -13.57 -15.90 10.00
CA ARG A 88 -13.13 -15.83 11.41
C ARG A 88 -13.05 -14.39 11.92
N ILE A 89 -12.67 -13.45 11.06
CA ILE A 89 -12.48 -12.04 11.44
C ILE A 89 -13.83 -11.30 11.52
N GLY A 90 -14.86 -11.76 10.80
CA GLY A 90 -16.18 -11.15 10.81
C GLY A 90 -16.20 -9.77 10.14
N ARG A 91 -17.14 -8.90 10.53
CA ARG A 91 -17.45 -7.66 9.81
C ARG A 91 -16.26 -6.71 9.57
N SER A 92 -15.23 -6.78 10.41
CA SER A 92 -14.02 -5.93 10.29
C SER A 92 -13.00 -6.42 9.25
N TRP A 93 -13.17 -7.61 8.67
CA TRP A 93 -12.19 -8.20 7.74
C TRP A 93 -11.91 -7.28 6.56
N LEU A 94 -12.96 -6.63 6.04
CA LEU A 94 -12.85 -5.73 4.89
C LEU A 94 -12.06 -4.47 5.24
N GLN A 95 -12.33 -3.89 6.41
CA GLN A 95 -11.59 -2.72 6.91
C GLN A 95 -10.11 -3.00 7.06
N ARG A 96 -9.77 -4.16 7.67
CA ARG A 96 -8.39 -4.60 7.80
C ARG A 96 -7.77 -4.90 6.43
N HIS A 97 -8.51 -5.52 5.52
CA HIS A 97 -8.04 -5.86 4.18
C HIS A 97 -7.58 -4.62 3.40
N TYR A 98 -8.42 -3.58 3.26
CA TYR A 98 -7.95 -2.38 2.56
C TYR A 98 -6.97 -1.54 3.38
N GLY A 99 -7.01 -1.61 4.72
CA GLY A 99 -5.99 -0.99 5.56
C GLY A 99 -4.59 -1.52 5.23
N TRP A 100 -4.45 -2.84 5.15
CA TRP A 100 -3.20 -3.50 4.77
C TRP A 100 -2.84 -3.30 3.28
N MET A 101 -3.81 -3.28 2.35
CA MET A 101 -3.52 -2.90 0.96
C MET A 101 -3.00 -1.47 0.83
N LEU A 102 -3.57 -0.53 1.59
CA LEU A 102 -3.10 0.85 1.60
C LEU A 102 -1.68 0.96 2.17
N GLY A 103 -1.38 0.19 3.22
CA GLY A 103 -0.03 0.07 3.78
C GLY A 103 0.98 -0.46 2.76
N SER A 104 0.65 -1.55 2.04
CA SER A 104 1.54 -2.07 0.99
C SER A 104 1.72 -1.06 -0.14
N MET A 105 0.65 -0.40 -0.60
CA MET A 105 0.74 0.62 -1.64
C MET A 105 1.62 1.80 -1.22
N ALA A 106 1.49 2.27 0.02
CA ALA A 106 2.34 3.33 0.54
C ALA A 106 3.82 2.95 0.54
N ALA A 107 4.15 1.72 0.98
CA ALA A 107 5.52 1.20 0.96
C ALA A 107 6.09 1.18 -0.47
N LEU A 108 5.29 0.75 -1.44
CA LEU A 108 5.68 0.73 -2.85
C LEU A 108 5.96 2.15 -3.38
N VAL A 109 5.07 3.10 -3.12
CA VAL A 109 5.25 4.50 -3.54
C VAL A 109 6.49 5.11 -2.92
N VAL A 110 6.71 4.95 -1.61
CA VAL A 110 7.91 5.45 -0.93
C VAL A 110 9.18 4.83 -1.52
N ALA A 111 9.19 3.51 -1.74
CA ALA A 111 10.32 2.82 -2.35
C ALA A 111 10.59 3.33 -3.78
N THR A 112 9.55 3.53 -4.59
CA THR A 112 9.65 4.09 -5.94
C THR A 112 10.24 5.50 -5.93
N VAL A 113 9.71 6.40 -5.10
CA VAL A 113 10.22 7.78 -5.00
C VAL A 113 11.68 7.78 -4.53
N ASN A 114 12.01 6.97 -3.50
CA ASN A 114 13.37 6.84 -2.99
C ASN A 114 14.36 6.35 -4.06
N GLN A 115 13.91 5.52 -5.01
CA GLN A 115 14.71 5.03 -6.12
C GLN A 115 14.81 6.05 -7.28
N ILE A 116 13.74 6.79 -7.58
CA ILE A 116 13.72 7.75 -8.69
C ILE A 116 14.54 8.99 -8.36
N LEU A 117 14.40 9.56 -7.15
CA LEU A 117 15.02 10.84 -6.80
C LEU A 117 16.56 10.87 -7.04
N PRO A 118 17.37 9.90 -6.55
CA PRO A 118 18.81 9.93 -6.81
C PRO A 118 19.16 9.78 -8.30
N ARG A 119 18.33 9.07 -9.09
CA ARG A 119 18.53 8.91 -10.54
C ARG A 119 18.24 10.19 -11.32
N LEU A 120 17.50 11.13 -10.73
CA LEU A 120 17.29 12.47 -11.27
C LEU A 120 18.38 13.46 -10.82
N GLY A 121 19.43 12.98 -10.12
CA GLY A 121 20.47 13.85 -9.55
C GLY A 121 20.03 14.59 -8.28
N LEU A 122 18.90 14.19 -7.68
CA LEU A 122 18.40 14.78 -6.44
C LEU A 122 18.94 13.97 -5.26
N GLU A 123 20.07 14.42 -4.72
CA GLU A 123 20.58 13.95 -3.43
C GLU A 123 19.79 14.63 -2.30
N TYR A 124 19.42 13.87 -1.28
CA TYR A 124 18.69 14.39 -0.14
C TYR A 124 19.19 13.77 1.16
N PRO A 125 19.18 14.54 2.26
CA PRO A 125 19.58 14.04 3.57
C PRO A 125 18.55 13.04 4.11
N ILE A 126 18.99 12.20 5.06
CA ILE A 126 18.20 11.11 5.65
C ILE A 126 16.85 11.58 6.24
N TRP A 127 16.75 12.81 6.74
CA TRP A 127 15.48 13.32 7.27
C TRP A 127 14.38 13.43 6.19
N VAL A 128 14.75 13.68 4.93
CA VAL A 128 13.77 13.72 3.82
C VAL A 128 13.23 12.33 3.57
N PHE A 129 14.08 11.29 3.64
CA PHE A 129 13.63 9.91 3.58
C PHE A 129 12.66 9.58 4.72
N ILE A 130 12.99 9.97 5.95
CA ILE A 130 12.12 9.74 7.12
C ILE A 130 10.77 10.42 6.92
N LEU A 131 10.75 11.67 6.45
CA LEU A 131 9.51 12.39 6.13
C LEU A 131 8.70 11.67 5.05
N MET A 132 9.33 11.20 3.97
CA MET A 132 8.66 10.40 2.94
C MET A 132 8.06 9.12 3.51
N ALA A 133 8.82 8.40 4.34
CA ALA A 133 8.40 7.14 4.95
C ALA A 133 7.28 7.30 5.99
N VAL A 134 7.25 8.43 6.71
CA VAL A 134 6.23 8.74 7.73
C VAL A 134 4.99 9.38 7.11
N SER A 135 5.10 10.07 5.97
CA SER A 135 3.98 10.75 5.30
C SER A 135 2.71 9.88 5.10
N PRO A 136 2.79 8.56 4.82
CA PRO A 136 1.61 7.73 4.71
C PRO A 136 0.77 7.68 5.99
N THR A 137 1.35 7.87 7.18
CA THR A 137 0.59 7.88 8.45
C THR A 137 -0.41 9.03 8.52
N PHE A 138 -0.14 10.14 7.80
CA PHE A 138 -1.04 11.28 7.70
C PHE A 138 -1.99 11.18 6.49
N ILE A 139 -1.52 10.59 5.40
CA ILE A 139 -2.26 10.49 4.13
C ILE A 139 -3.25 9.32 4.14
N LEU A 140 -2.84 8.14 4.60
CA LEU A 140 -3.66 6.93 4.56
C LEU A 140 -4.98 7.04 5.32
N PRO A 141 -5.09 7.71 6.49
CA PRO A 141 -6.37 7.92 7.16
C PRO A 141 -7.41 8.62 6.29
N PHE A 142 -7.00 9.52 5.39
CA PHE A 142 -7.92 10.16 4.44
C PHE A 142 -8.51 9.15 3.44
N PHE A 143 -7.66 8.30 2.86
CA PHE A 143 -8.09 7.23 1.96
C PHE A 143 -8.93 6.17 2.68
N GLN A 144 -8.54 5.80 3.90
CA GLN A 144 -9.30 4.88 4.75
C GLN A 144 -10.71 5.42 5.02
N ARG A 145 -10.87 6.70 5.41
CA ARG A 145 -12.19 7.32 5.61
C ARG A 145 -13.04 7.29 4.34
N ARG A 146 -12.44 7.50 3.16
CA ARG A 146 -13.14 7.40 1.88
C ARG A 146 -13.65 5.98 1.62
N LEU A 147 -12.85 4.96 1.92
CA LEU A 147 -13.22 3.56 1.79
C LEU A 147 -14.24 3.14 2.88
N ASP A 148 -14.09 3.63 4.11
CA ASP A 148 -15.06 3.42 5.20
C ASP A 148 -16.44 3.93 4.78
N ARG A 149 -16.53 5.12 4.16
CA ARG A 149 -17.79 5.65 3.61
C ARG A 149 -18.33 4.77 2.50
N ARG A 150 -17.47 4.35 1.55
CA ARG A 150 -17.85 3.48 0.42
C ARG A 150 -18.47 2.15 0.88
N TYR A 151 -17.96 1.57 1.96
CA TYR A 151 -18.38 0.25 2.45
C TYR A 151 -19.28 0.31 3.70
N GLY A 152 -19.76 1.50 4.10
CA GLY A 152 -20.70 1.65 5.21
C GLY A 152 -20.10 1.41 6.60
N PHE A 153 -18.80 1.62 6.79
CA PHE A 153 -18.12 1.62 8.09
C PHE A 153 -18.03 3.01 8.72
N ALA A 154 -18.26 4.08 7.96
CA ALA A 154 -18.25 5.43 8.48
C ALA A 154 -19.38 5.60 9.52
N LYS A 155 -19.04 6.08 10.72
CA LYS A 155 -20.04 6.49 11.72
C LYS A 155 -20.89 7.61 11.10
N VAL A 156 -22.21 7.44 11.09
CA VAL A 156 -23.14 8.53 10.78
C VAL A 156 -22.91 9.60 11.83
N ALA A 157 -22.57 10.83 11.41
CA ALA A 157 -22.47 11.94 12.35
C ALA A 157 -23.81 12.05 13.08
N ALA A 158 -23.78 12.09 14.42
CA ALA A 158 -24.99 12.28 15.19
C ALA A 158 -25.69 13.56 14.68
N PRO A 159 -27.02 13.56 14.52
CA PRO A 159 -27.74 14.75 14.09
C PRO A 159 -27.34 15.93 14.99
N ARG A 160 -27.03 17.06 14.36
CA ARG A 160 -26.72 18.30 15.07
C ARG A 160 -27.93 18.59 15.94
N LYS A 161 -27.77 18.62 17.27
CA LYS A 161 -28.83 19.12 18.14
C LYS A 161 -29.10 20.56 17.70
N GLU A 162 -30.29 20.82 17.17
CA GLU A 162 -30.70 22.18 16.91
C GLU A 162 -30.67 22.93 18.25
N PRO A 163 -30.14 24.16 18.29
CA PRO A 163 -30.18 24.95 19.51
C PRO A 163 -31.65 25.05 19.91
N VAL A 164 -31.96 24.59 21.12
CA VAL A 164 -33.28 24.78 21.72
C VAL A 164 -33.48 26.29 21.76
N GLU A 165 -34.38 26.78 20.91
CA GLU A 165 -34.77 28.18 20.88
C GLU A 165 -35.36 28.47 22.27
N GLN A 166 -34.58 29.15 23.11
CA GLN A 166 -35.03 29.60 24.42
C GLN A 166 -35.99 30.76 24.16
N THR A 167 -37.26 30.45 23.91
CA THR A 167 -38.33 31.43 23.97
C THR A 167 -38.52 31.83 25.43
N ALA A 168 -38.24 33.11 25.70
CA ALA A 168 -38.44 33.78 26.97
C ALA A 168 -39.91 34.16 27.16
#